data_AF-M0NDI7-F1
#
_entry.id   AF-M0NDI7-F1
#
_cell.length_a   1.000
_cell.length_b   1.000
_cell.length_c   1.000
_cell.angle_alpha   90.00
_cell.angle_beta   90.00
_cell.angle_gamma   90.00
#
_symmetry.space_group_name_H-M   'P 1'
#
loop_
_entity.id
_entity.type
_entity.pdbx_description
1 polymer ?
#
loop_
_entity_poly.entity_id
_entity_poly.type
_entity_poly.pdbx_seq_one_letter_code
_entity_poly.pdbx_strand_id
1 'polypeptide(L)'
;MSANADANGSPGREVAKRLFAREFNDATYTFKESEDELAPNYTLLPTGERVNRLFFAGTLTETNDVGSDSEYWQGRVVDPTGTFYVYAGQYQPEAASALRQIETPTYVTVVGKPRSYETDEGETNVAVRPESISEVDESTRDRWVVETADRTIERLEGFDSELNDYARMARDEYGEVLSPY
;
A
#
# COMPACT_ATOMS: atom_id res chain seq x y z
N MET A 1 -1.53 40.25 20.84
CA MET A 1 -0.89 39.11 21.51
C MET A 1 -0.73 38.03 20.46
N SER A 2 0.47 37.92 19.87
CA SER A 2 0.85 36.80 19.01
C SER A 2 1.17 35.60 19.88
N ALA A 3 0.56 34.47 19.59
CA ALA A 3 1.07 33.17 20.02
C ALA A 3 1.68 32.50 18.78
N ASN A 4 2.95 32.13 18.94
CA ASN A 4 3.85 31.62 17.92
C ASN A 4 3.30 30.38 17.21
N ALA A 5 3.57 30.34 15.90
CA ALA A 5 3.50 29.14 15.10
C ALA A 5 4.57 28.15 15.59
N ASP A 6 4.14 26.95 15.97
CA ASP A 6 5.02 25.79 16.12
C ASP A 6 5.41 25.31 14.72
N ALA A 7 6.45 25.92 14.16
CA ALA A 7 7.17 25.46 12.99
C ALA A 7 8.11 24.30 13.38
N ASN A 8 7.54 23.12 13.67
CA ASN A 8 8.26 21.84 13.70
C ASN A 8 7.31 20.62 13.78
N GLY A 9 6.27 20.61 12.94
CA GLY A 9 5.41 19.43 12.81
C GLY A 9 6.12 18.34 12.03
N SER A 10 6.66 17.33 12.71
CA SER A 10 6.87 16.02 12.07
C SER A 10 5.53 15.65 11.43
N PRO A 11 5.45 15.38 10.11
CA PRO A 11 4.19 15.07 9.48
C PRO A 11 3.54 13.93 10.27
N GLY A 12 2.37 14.22 10.86
CA GLY A 12 1.65 13.25 11.67
C GLY A 12 1.48 11.95 10.88
N ARG A 13 1.46 10.80 11.57
CA ARG A 13 1.27 9.50 10.90
C ARG A 13 0.01 9.56 10.03
N GLU A 14 0.19 9.46 8.72
CA GLU A 14 -0.95 9.43 7.80
C GLU A 14 -1.78 8.16 8.00
N VAL A 15 -3.09 8.30 7.78
CA VAL A 15 -4.05 7.21 7.87
C VAL A 15 -3.77 6.21 6.75
N ALA A 16 -3.72 4.92 7.11
CA ALA A 16 -3.55 3.86 6.13
C ALA A 16 -4.78 3.77 5.20
N LYS A 17 -4.56 3.89 3.89
CA LYS A 17 -5.62 3.79 2.88
C LYS A 17 -5.96 2.32 2.60
N ARG A 18 -7.25 2.02 2.51
CA ARG A 18 -7.75 0.70 2.11
C ARG A 18 -7.68 0.57 0.60
N LEU A 19 -7.00 -0.46 0.12
CA LEU A 19 -6.75 -0.69 -1.31
C LEU A 19 -6.91 -2.16 -1.65
N PHE A 20 -7.44 -2.43 -2.82
CA PHE A 20 -7.41 -3.76 -3.41
C PHE A 20 -6.06 -4.01 -4.12
N ALA A 21 -5.66 -5.28 -4.21
CA ALA A 21 -4.39 -5.68 -4.82
C ALA A 21 -4.29 -5.22 -6.27
N ARG A 22 -5.39 -5.27 -7.03
CA ARG A 22 -5.40 -4.83 -8.43
C ARG A 22 -5.01 -3.36 -8.58
N GLU A 23 -5.67 -2.49 -7.83
CA GLU A 23 -5.40 -1.04 -7.83
C GLU A 23 -3.97 -0.74 -7.35
N PHE A 24 -3.50 -1.43 -6.32
CA PHE A 24 -2.14 -1.25 -5.81
C PHE A 24 -1.09 -1.68 -6.83
N ASN A 25 -1.25 -2.84 -7.47
CA ASN A 25 -0.26 -3.40 -8.40
C ASN A 25 -0.06 -2.53 -9.65
N ASP A 26 -1.10 -1.79 -10.05
CA ASP A 26 -1.03 -0.85 -11.17
C ASP A 26 -0.42 0.52 -10.77
N ALA A 27 -0.17 0.76 -9.46
CA ALA A 27 0.29 2.04 -8.91
C ALA A 27 1.83 2.18 -8.89
N THR A 28 2.45 2.24 -10.07
CA THR A 28 3.92 2.20 -10.23
C THR A 28 4.63 3.55 -10.04
N TYR A 29 3.90 4.67 -10.12
CA TYR A 29 4.46 6.02 -10.02
C TYR A 29 4.55 6.52 -8.56
N THR A 30 5.70 7.11 -8.23
CA THR A 30 5.95 7.72 -6.91
C THR A 30 6.42 9.17 -7.03
N PHE A 31 5.96 10.04 -6.12
CA PHE A 31 6.26 11.47 -6.15
C PHE A 31 6.31 12.11 -4.77
N LYS A 32 6.95 13.29 -4.70
CA LYS A 32 6.91 14.19 -3.54
C LYS A 32 6.05 15.41 -3.87
N GLU A 33 5.33 15.92 -2.88
CA GLU A 33 4.51 17.14 -3.03
C GLU A 33 5.32 18.45 -2.94
N SER A 34 6.56 18.37 -2.47
CA SER A 34 7.47 19.51 -2.37
C SER A 34 8.91 19.09 -2.63
N GLU A 35 9.76 20.09 -2.89
CA GLU A 35 11.21 19.91 -3.08
C GLU A 35 11.97 19.70 -1.75
N ASP A 36 11.27 19.66 -0.61
CA ASP A 36 11.90 19.40 0.68
C ASP A 36 12.53 17.99 0.70
N GLU A 37 13.78 17.90 1.16
CA GLU A 37 14.50 16.64 1.27
C GLU A 37 13.75 15.65 2.17
N LEU A 38 13.08 16.16 3.21
CA LEU A 38 12.27 15.41 4.18
C LEU A 38 10.81 15.21 3.74
N ALA A 39 10.41 15.71 2.57
CA ALA A 39 9.06 15.52 2.06
C ALA A 39 8.72 14.03 1.95
N PRO A 40 7.53 13.60 2.41
CA PRO A 40 7.10 12.22 2.26
C PRO A 40 6.99 11.87 0.78
N ASN A 41 7.45 10.65 0.44
CA ASN A 41 7.25 10.08 -0.87
C ASN A 41 5.89 9.36 -0.89
N TYR A 42 5.08 9.62 -1.90
CA TYR A 42 3.75 9.03 -2.08
C TYR A 42 3.74 8.14 -3.31
N THR A 43 2.91 7.11 -3.26
CA THR A 43 2.51 6.35 -4.44
C THR A 43 1.21 6.93 -4.98
N LEU A 44 1.15 7.19 -6.28
CA LEU A 44 -0.05 7.63 -6.98
C LEU A 44 -0.87 6.41 -7.41
N LEU A 45 -2.14 6.35 -7.02
CA LEU A 45 -3.06 5.31 -7.46
C LEU A 45 -3.66 5.63 -8.83
N PRO A 46 -3.95 4.61 -9.67
CA PRO A 46 -4.68 4.78 -10.91
C PRO A 46 -6.04 5.46 -10.76
N THR A 47 -6.68 5.32 -9.60
CA THR A 47 -7.97 5.97 -9.29
C THR A 47 -7.82 7.39 -8.75
N GLY A 48 -6.68 8.06 -8.99
CA GLY A 48 -6.55 9.50 -8.75
C GLY A 48 -6.41 9.87 -7.28
N GLU A 49 -5.61 9.12 -6.53
CA GLU A 49 -5.41 9.35 -5.09
C GLU A 49 -3.97 9.02 -4.69
N ARG A 50 -3.44 9.71 -3.68
CA ARG A 50 -2.08 9.47 -3.16
C ARG A 50 -2.07 8.60 -1.92
N VAL A 51 -1.02 7.79 -1.75
CA VAL A 51 -0.86 6.85 -0.63
C VAL A 51 0.55 6.93 -0.06
N ASN A 52 0.68 7.20 1.24
CA ASN A 52 1.94 6.98 1.98
C ASN A 52 1.95 5.66 2.77
N ARG A 53 0.75 5.19 3.12
CA ARG A 53 0.52 3.99 3.94
C ARG A 53 -0.76 3.32 3.50
N LEU A 54 -0.74 1.99 3.40
CA LEU A 54 -1.88 1.19 3.00
C LEU A 54 -2.26 0.18 4.08
N PHE A 55 -3.53 -0.22 4.06
CA PHE A 55 -4.13 -1.25 4.90
C PHE A 55 -4.92 -2.22 4.03
N PHE A 56 -4.58 -3.50 4.09
CA PHE A 56 -5.30 -4.53 3.35
C PHE A 56 -5.52 -5.79 4.18
N ALA A 57 -6.49 -6.60 3.77
CA ALA A 57 -6.74 -7.92 4.32
C ALA A 57 -6.77 -8.95 3.19
N GLY A 58 -6.35 -10.18 3.47
CA GLY A 58 -6.35 -11.25 2.49
C GLY A 58 -5.86 -12.56 3.07
N THR A 59 -5.72 -13.56 2.22
CA THR A 59 -5.16 -14.86 2.60
C THR A 59 -3.66 -14.83 2.40
N LEU A 60 -2.89 -14.97 3.47
CA LEU A 60 -1.45 -15.25 3.37
C LEU A 60 -1.29 -16.69 2.90
N THR A 61 -0.95 -16.88 1.62
CA THR A 61 -0.88 -18.21 1.00
C THR A 61 0.52 -18.82 1.09
N GLU A 62 1.56 -17.99 1.09
CA GLU A 62 2.95 -18.42 1.05
C GLU A 62 3.83 -17.47 1.88
N THR A 63 4.83 -18.04 2.54
CA THR A 63 5.87 -17.33 3.30
C THR A 63 7.22 -17.97 3.02
N ASN A 64 8.18 -17.21 2.50
CA ASN A 64 9.49 -17.72 2.09
C ASN A 64 10.60 -16.85 2.69
N ASP A 65 11.63 -17.48 3.24
CA ASP A 65 12.91 -16.79 3.47
C ASP A 65 13.65 -16.70 2.14
N VAL A 66 13.76 -15.47 1.64
CA VAL A 66 14.41 -15.14 0.37
C VAL A 66 15.71 -14.37 0.59
N GLY A 67 16.18 -14.29 1.85
CA GLY A 67 17.45 -13.69 2.21
C GLY A 67 18.64 -14.61 1.91
N SER A 68 19.79 -14.00 1.59
CA SER A 68 21.06 -14.73 1.42
C SER A 68 21.93 -14.62 2.68
N ASP A 69 22.35 -13.39 3.00
CA ASP A 69 23.27 -13.11 4.12
C ASP A 69 22.55 -12.61 5.40
N SER A 70 21.29 -12.22 5.27
CA SER A 70 20.46 -11.68 6.35
C SER A 70 19.01 -12.10 6.16
N GLU A 71 18.29 -12.31 7.27
CA GLU A 71 16.87 -12.67 7.27
C GLU A 71 16.04 -11.68 6.42
N TYR A 72 15.37 -12.21 5.40
CA TYR A 72 14.52 -11.42 4.51
C TYR A 72 13.32 -12.27 4.07
N TRP A 73 12.18 -12.03 4.70
CA TRP A 73 10.97 -12.80 4.47
C TRP A 73 10.09 -12.15 3.41
N GLN A 74 9.63 -12.95 2.46
CA GLN A 74 8.57 -12.62 1.52
C GLN A 74 7.27 -13.30 1.96
N GLY A 75 6.17 -12.55 1.95
CA GLY A 75 4.82 -13.08 2.08
C GLY A 75 3.99 -12.80 0.83
N ARG A 76 3.11 -13.74 0.48
CA ARG A 76 2.14 -13.61 -0.61
C ARG A 76 0.73 -13.54 -0.04
N VAL A 77 0.09 -12.37 -0.14
CA VAL A 77 -1.26 -12.15 0.40
C VAL A 77 -2.25 -11.96 -0.75
N VAL A 78 -3.23 -12.85 -0.85
CA VAL A 78 -4.22 -12.86 -1.93
C VAL A 78 -5.54 -12.26 -1.45
N ASP A 79 -6.05 -11.27 -2.19
CA ASP A 79 -7.38 -10.70 -2.02
C ASP A 79 -8.28 -11.06 -3.23
N PRO A 80 -9.57 -10.66 -3.27
CA PRO A 80 -10.46 -10.98 -4.39
C PRO A 80 -10.02 -10.44 -5.76
N THR A 81 -9.09 -9.49 -5.80
CA THR A 81 -8.68 -8.75 -7.00
C THR A 81 -7.27 -9.08 -7.47
N GLY A 82 -6.45 -9.72 -6.64
CA GLY A 82 -5.08 -10.06 -6.98
C GLY A 82 -4.21 -10.45 -5.80
N THR A 83 -2.91 -10.17 -5.91
CA THR A 83 -1.90 -10.53 -4.92
C THR A 83 -1.13 -9.30 -4.49
N PHE A 84 -0.97 -9.11 -3.19
CA PHE A 84 0.05 -8.26 -2.60
C PHE A 84 1.29 -9.09 -2.28
N TYR A 85 2.47 -8.54 -2.60
CA TYR A 85 3.74 -9.04 -2.09
C TYR A 85 4.20 -8.17 -0.91
N VAL A 86 4.50 -8.82 0.22
CA VAL A 86 5.08 -8.17 1.41
C VAL A 86 6.52 -8.63 1.61
N TYR A 87 7.42 -7.70 1.94
CA TYR A 87 8.81 -8.04 2.25
C TYR A 87 9.25 -7.42 3.57
N ALA A 88 9.69 -8.26 4.50
CA ALA A 88 10.17 -7.84 5.82
C ALA A 88 11.60 -8.35 6.05
N GLY A 89 12.53 -7.41 6.29
CA GLY A 89 13.91 -7.74 6.64
C GLY A 89 14.26 -7.43 8.08
N GLN A 90 15.57 -7.39 8.37
CA GLN A 90 16.12 -7.06 9.69
C GLN A 90 15.62 -5.73 10.30
N TYR A 91 15.17 -4.78 9.47
CA TYR A 91 14.63 -3.49 9.91
C TYR A 91 13.12 -3.53 10.20
N GLN A 92 12.46 -4.67 9.95
CA GLN A 92 11.05 -4.94 10.23
C GLN A 92 10.94 -6.22 11.08
N PRO A 93 11.59 -6.29 12.25
CA PRO A 93 11.73 -7.54 13.01
C PRO A 93 10.38 -8.15 13.42
N GLU A 94 9.38 -7.32 13.73
CA GLU A 94 8.04 -7.79 14.10
C GLU A 94 7.33 -8.45 12.91
N ALA A 95 7.31 -7.80 11.74
CA ALA A 95 6.67 -8.36 10.56
C ALA A 95 7.44 -9.56 9.98
N ALA A 96 8.77 -9.57 10.02
CA ALA A 96 9.58 -10.72 9.62
C ALA A 96 9.29 -11.93 10.54
N SER A 97 9.21 -11.68 11.85
CA SER A 97 8.86 -12.69 12.84
C SER A 97 7.43 -13.24 12.63
N ALA A 98 6.47 -12.39 12.26
CA ALA A 98 5.11 -12.82 11.91
C ALA A 98 5.10 -13.71 10.66
N LEU A 99 5.76 -13.29 9.56
CA LEU A 99 5.84 -14.09 8.33
C LEU A 99 6.51 -15.46 8.57
N ARG A 100 7.47 -15.55 9.48
CA ARG A 100 8.14 -16.80 9.83
C ARG A 100 7.26 -17.76 10.64
N GLN A 101 6.34 -17.23 11.45
CA GLN A 101 5.61 -18.01 12.45
C GLN A 101 4.19 -18.37 12.03
N ILE A 102 3.54 -17.55 11.20
CA ILE A 102 2.17 -17.79 10.76
C ILE A 102 2.14 -19.04 9.86
N GLU A 103 1.28 -20.00 10.22
CA GLU A 103 1.03 -21.18 9.40
C GLU A 103 0.10 -20.82 8.24
N THR A 104 0.52 -21.09 7.00
CA THR A 104 -0.27 -20.80 5.80
C THR A 104 -1.12 -22.01 5.36
N PRO A 105 -2.29 -21.80 4.74
CA PRO A 105 -2.95 -20.52 4.48
C PRO A 105 -3.72 -19.98 5.69
N THR A 106 -3.61 -18.66 5.95
CA THR A 106 -4.38 -17.99 7.02
C THR A 106 -4.81 -16.58 6.59
N TYR A 107 -5.92 -16.07 7.14
CA TYR A 107 -6.31 -14.68 6.90
C TYR A 107 -5.47 -13.72 7.72
N VAL A 108 -4.95 -12.69 7.06
CA VAL A 108 -4.15 -11.65 7.70
C VAL A 108 -4.65 -10.27 7.33
N THR A 109 -4.39 -9.32 8.21
CA THR A 109 -4.37 -7.89 7.88
C THR A 109 -2.94 -7.38 7.86
N VAL A 110 -2.67 -6.42 7.00
CA VAL A 110 -1.35 -5.81 6.84
C VAL A 110 -1.50 -4.30 6.81
N VAL A 111 -0.68 -3.62 7.60
CA VAL A 111 -0.42 -2.18 7.46
C VAL A 111 1.01 -2.04 6.96
N GLY A 112 1.23 -1.23 5.95
CA GLY A 112 2.58 -1.06 5.40
C GLY A 112 2.75 0.18 4.56
N LYS A 113 3.99 0.38 4.10
CA LYS A 113 4.34 1.43 3.17
C LYS A 113 4.51 0.85 1.76
N PRO A 114 3.96 1.50 0.73
CA PRO A 114 4.27 1.15 -0.65
C PRO A 114 5.77 1.24 -0.91
N ARG A 115 6.26 0.39 -1.81
CA ARG A 115 7.60 0.45 -2.36
C ARG A 115 7.55 0.01 -3.82
N SER A 116 8.07 0.84 -4.71
CA SER A 116 8.38 0.42 -6.08
C SER A 116 9.79 -0.17 -6.16
N TYR A 117 10.00 -1.07 -7.10
CA TYR A 117 11.29 -1.60 -7.48
C TYR A 117 11.29 -1.99 -8.96
N GLU A 118 12.44 -1.87 -9.60
CA GLU A 118 12.63 -2.34 -10.98
C GLU A 118 13.02 -3.82 -10.96
N THR A 119 12.41 -4.58 -11.86
CA THR A 119 12.80 -5.96 -12.14
C THR A 119 14.01 -6.00 -13.06
N ASP A 120 14.66 -7.16 -13.16
CA ASP A 120 15.76 -7.40 -14.12
C ASP A 120 15.32 -7.20 -15.58
N GLU A 121 14.03 -7.29 -15.86
CA GLU A 121 13.42 -7.09 -17.19
C GLU A 121 13.09 -5.61 -17.46
N GLY A 122 13.35 -4.71 -16.51
CA GLY A 122 13.09 -3.26 -16.62
C GLY A 122 11.65 -2.86 -16.33
N GLU A 123 10.79 -3.80 -15.92
CA GLU A 123 9.43 -3.49 -15.47
C GLU A 123 9.45 -2.96 -14.04
N THR A 124 8.71 -1.88 -13.78
CA THR A 124 8.49 -1.38 -12.41
C THR A 124 7.36 -2.17 -11.76
N ASN A 125 7.67 -2.83 -10.67
CA ASN A 125 6.70 -3.52 -9.82
C ASN A 125 6.57 -2.83 -8.47
N VAL A 126 5.52 -3.18 -7.74
CA VAL A 126 5.29 -2.70 -6.38
C VAL A 126 5.22 -3.82 -5.37
N ALA A 127 5.63 -3.52 -4.16
CA ALA A 127 5.45 -4.36 -3.01
C ALA A 127 5.20 -3.52 -1.77
N VAL A 128 4.84 -4.19 -0.68
CA VAL A 128 4.58 -3.56 0.60
C VAL A 128 5.72 -3.87 1.55
N ARG A 129 6.27 -2.81 2.14
CA ARG A 129 7.10 -2.94 3.34
C ARG A 129 6.17 -2.93 4.55
N PRO A 130 5.90 -4.09 5.20
CA PRO A 130 4.96 -4.16 6.29
C PRO A 130 5.50 -3.43 7.52
N GLU A 131 4.62 -2.69 8.17
CA GLU A 131 4.80 -2.15 9.52
C GLU A 131 4.22 -3.12 10.54
N SER A 132 3.10 -3.80 10.22
CA SER A 132 2.49 -4.85 11.03
C SER A 132 1.78 -5.88 10.16
N ILE A 133 1.75 -7.12 10.63
CA ILE A 133 0.98 -8.24 10.07
C ILE A 133 0.26 -8.91 11.23
N SER A 134 -1.03 -9.19 11.09
CA SER A 134 -1.83 -9.80 12.16
C SER A 134 -2.80 -10.82 11.58
N GLU A 135 -2.84 -12.02 12.16
CA GLU A 135 -3.84 -13.03 11.87
C GLU A 135 -5.23 -12.52 12.28
N VAL A 136 -6.23 -12.78 11.43
CA VAL A 136 -7.61 -12.35 11.65
C VAL A 136 -8.58 -13.46 11.28
N ASP A 137 -9.83 -13.29 11.68
CA ASP A 137 -10.90 -14.19 11.26
C ASP A 137 -11.53 -13.78 9.91
N GLU A 138 -12.37 -14.66 9.39
CA GLU A 138 -13.11 -14.44 8.14
C GLU A 138 -13.97 -13.18 8.19
N SER A 139 -14.61 -12.91 9.33
CA SER A 139 -15.51 -11.76 9.48
C SER A 139 -14.78 -10.42 9.35
N THR A 140 -13.54 -10.36 9.86
CA THR A 140 -12.66 -9.19 9.74
C THR A 140 -12.24 -8.99 8.29
N ARG A 141 -11.87 -10.06 7.59
CA ARG A 141 -11.55 -10.04 6.16
C ARG A 141 -12.75 -9.57 5.33
N ASP A 142 -13.93 -10.11 5.57
CA ASP A 142 -15.16 -9.76 4.85
C ASP A 142 -15.55 -8.30 5.07
N ARG A 143 -15.43 -7.84 6.32
CA ARG A 143 -15.68 -6.43 6.66
C ARG A 143 -14.73 -5.50 5.91
N TRP A 144 -13.45 -5.88 5.82
CA TRP A 144 -12.48 -5.14 5.04
C TRP A 144 -12.83 -5.09 3.55
N VAL A 145 -13.30 -6.19 2.95
CA VAL A 145 -13.70 -6.21 1.53
C VAL A 145 -14.80 -5.18 1.26
N VAL A 146 -15.86 -5.17 2.09
CA VAL A 146 -16.97 -4.22 1.91
C VAL A 146 -16.49 -2.77 2.08
N GLU A 147 -15.76 -2.47 3.15
CA GLU A 147 -15.28 -1.10 3.40
C GLU A 147 -14.25 -0.62 2.37
N THR A 148 -13.50 -1.54 1.76
CA THR A 148 -12.54 -1.22 0.71
C THR A 148 -13.27 -0.95 -0.61
N ALA A 149 -14.28 -1.76 -0.95
CA ALA A 149 -15.13 -1.53 -2.10
C ALA A 149 -15.82 -0.17 -2.04
N ASP A 150 -16.46 0.17 -0.91
CA ASP A 150 -17.11 1.48 -0.74
C ASP A 150 -16.12 2.64 -0.97
N ARG A 151 -14.91 2.55 -0.40
CA ARG A 151 -13.87 3.58 -0.57
C ARG A 151 -13.29 3.63 -1.97
N THR A 152 -13.20 2.51 -2.66
CA THR A 152 -12.77 2.46 -4.06
C THR A 152 -13.83 3.12 -4.95
N ILE A 153 -15.11 2.81 -4.73
CA ILE A 153 -16.23 3.46 -5.44
C ILE A 153 -16.20 4.97 -5.22
N GLU A 154 -16.03 5.44 -3.97
CA GLU A 154 -15.91 6.88 -3.67
C GLU A 154 -14.75 7.55 -4.44
N ARG A 155 -13.60 6.88 -4.58
CA ARG A 155 -12.47 7.39 -5.37
C ARG A 155 -12.81 7.47 -6.86
N LEU A 156 -13.44 6.41 -7.39
CA LEU A 156 -13.84 6.33 -8.80
C LEU A 156 -14.88 7.40 -9.16
N GLU A 157 -15.91 7.59 -8.33
CA GLU A 157 -16.92 8.63 -8.51
C GLU A 157 -16.33 10.04 -8.44
N GLY A 158 -15.27 10.22 -7.62
CA GLY A 158 -14.54 11.47 -7.48
C GLY A 158 -13.47 11.74 -8.54
N PHE A 159 -13.19 10.80 -9.45
CA PHE A 159 -12.06 10.89 -10.37
C PHE A 159 -12.18 12.02 -11.40
N ASP A 160 -13.39 12.31 -11.88
CA ASP A 160 -13.64 13.38 -12.85
C ASP A 160 -13.82 14.76 -12.22
N SER A 161 -13.62 14.90 -10.90
CA SER A 161 -13.63 16.19 -10.23
C SER A 161 -12.46 17.05 -10.71
N GLU A 162 -12.76 18.24 -11.25
CA GLU A 162 -11.72 19.21 -11.68
C GLU A 162 -10.80 19.66 -10.54
N LEU A 163 -11.23 19.46 -9.29
CA LEU A 163 -10.49 19.79 -8.07
C LEU A 163 -9.53 18.68 -7.62
N ASN A 164 -9.53 17.51 -8.28
CA ASN A 164 -8.64 16.41 -7.94
C ASN A 164 -7.36 16.48 -8.79
N ASP A 165 -6.34 17.15 -8.26
CA ASP A 165 -5.03 17.26 -8.91
C ASP A 165 -4.39 15.88 -9.15
N TYR A 166 -4.60 14.91 -8.25
CA TYR A 166 -4.06 13.56 -8.40
C TYR A 166 -4.79 12.76 -9.48
N ALA A 167 -6.08 13.00 -9.72
CA ALA A 167 -6.77 12.37 -10.85
C ALA A 167 -6.20 12.84 -12.19
N ARG A 168 -5.83 14.12 -12.31
CA ARG A 168 -5.11 14.59 -13.50
C ARG A 168 -3.76 13.90 -13.65
N MET A 169 -2.97 13.85 -12.57
CA MET A 169 -1.70 13.12 -12.58
C MET A 169 -1.87 11.64 -12.95
N ALA A 170 -2.91 10.98 -12.42
CA ALA A 170 -3.18 9.58 -12.70
C ALA A 170 -3.57 9.35 -14.17
N ARG A 171 -4.30 10.28 -14.79
CA ARG A 171 -4.57 10.22 -16.25
C ARG A 171 -3.29 10.33 -17.06
N ASP A 172 -2.38 11.21 -16.66
CA ASP A 172 -1.11 11.41 -17.37
C ASP A 172 -0.19 10.17 -17.25
N GLU A 173 -0.15 9.54 -16.06
CA GLU A 173 0.73 8.40 -15.78
C GLU A 173 0.14 7.04 -16.21
N TYR A 174 -1.18 6.83 -16.03
CA TYR A 174 -1.83 5.52 -16.19
C TYR A 174 -2.93 5.50 -17.26
N GLY A 175 -3.35 6.65 -17.77
CA GLY A 175 -4.48 6.78 -18.70
C GLY A 175 -5.84 6.89 -18.01
N GLU A 176 -6.91 6.84 -18.81
CA GLU A 176 -8.29 7.12 -18.35
C GLU A 176 -9.14 5.86 -18.08
N VAL A 177 -8.58 4.67 -18.30
CA VAL A 177 -9.35 3.42 -18.21
C VAL A 177 -9.46 2.96 -16.77
N LEU A 178 -10.62 3.20 -16.14
CA LEU A 178 -10.88 2.84 -14.75
C LEU A 178 -11.66 1.54 -14.55
N SER A 179 -12.24 0.96 -15.61
CA SER A 179 -13.08 -0.25 -15.54
C SER A 179 -12.45 -1.50 -14.90
N PRO A 180 -11.11 -1.66 -14.80
CA PRO A 180 -10.52 -2.78 -14.07
C PRO A 180 -10.62 -2.69 -12.54
N TYR A 181 -10.95 -1.52 -11.99
CA TYR A 181 -11.00 -1.24 -10.54
C TYR A 181 -12.44 -1.13 -10.05
#